data_AF-A0A2D4G650-F1
#
_entry.id   AF-A0A2D4G650-F1
#
_cell.length_a   1.000
_cell.length_b   1.000
_cell.length_c   1.000
_cell.angle_alpha   90.00
_cell.angle_beta   90.00
_cell.angle_gamma   90.00
#
_symmetry.space_group_name_H-M   'P 1'
#
loop_
_entity.id
_entity.type
_entity.pdbx_description
1 polymer ?
#
loop_
_entity_poly.entity_id
_entity_poly.type
_entity_poly.pdbx_seq_one_letter_code
_entity_poly.pdbx_strand_id
1 'polypeptide(L)'
;NISAFCDRHGVDYLTGSWWPILEDLYQSNIPVYRFIQRPGDLVWINAGTVHWVQATGWCNNIAWNVGPLTAYQYQLALERYEWNEVKNVKSIVPMIHVSWNVARTVKISDSDLYKMIKYCLMQSIKHCQVQRESLIRSGKKIAYQGRVKDEPAYYC
;
A
#
# COMPACT_ATOMS: atom_id res chain seq x y z
N ASN A 1 15.15 10.06 7.74
CA ASN A 1 14.53 9.15 6.73
C ASN A 1 14.41 9.91 5.41
N ILE A 2 14.07 9.25 4.29
CA ILE A 2 13.99 9.94 2.97
C ILE A 2 12.91 11.03 2.95
N SER A 3 11.74 10.78 3.56
CA SER A 3 10.66 11.78 3.66
C SER A 3 11.11 13.11 4.26
N ALA A 4 11.96 13.08 5.30
CA ALA A 4 12.47 14.30 5.95
C ALA A 4 13.42 15.10 5.05
N PHE A 5 14.09 14.47 4.07
CA PHE A 5 14.81 15.22 3.05
C PHE A 5 13.83 15.96 2.15
N CYS A 6 12.80 15.28 1.66
CA CYS A 6 11.77 15.88 0.82
C CYS A 6 11.15 17.11 1.52
N ASP A 7 10.73 16.95 2.79
CA ASP A 7 10.14 18.04 3.58
C ASP A 7 11.10 19.24 3.73
N ARG A 8 12.39 19.00 4.00
CA ARG A 8 13.40 20.06 4.12
C ARG A 8 13.63 20.83 2.83
N HIS A 9 13.45 20.18 1.69
CA HIS A 9 13.56 20.80 0.37
C HIS A 9 12.22 21.32 -0.17
N GLY A 10 11.15 21.30 0.65
CA GLY A 10 9.84 21.82 0.26
C GLY A 10 9.14 21.00 -0.82
N VAL A 11 9.45 19.70 -0.94
CA VAL A 11 8.81 18.79 -1.90
C VAL A 11 8.08 17.68 -1.17
N ASP A 12 6.87 17.32 -1.61
CA ASP A 12 6.10 16.24 -0.98
C ASP A 12 6.71 14.87 -1.28
N TYR A 13 6.89 14.04 -0.24
CA TYR A 13 7.51 12.71 -0.39
C TYR A 13 6.64 11.71 -1.18
N LEU A 14 5.31 11.76 -1.02
CA LEU A 14 4.39 10.73 -1.55
C LEU A 14 3.96 11.02 -3.00
N THR A 15 3.85 12.29 -3.36
CA THR A 15 3.27 12.76 -4.63
C THR A 15 4.19 13.72 -5.40
N GLY A 16 5.24 14.24 -4.75
CA GLY A 16 6.17 15.17 -5.38
C GLY A 16 7.15 14.49 -6.34
N SER A 17 7.77 15.31 -7.18
CA SER A 17 8.86 14.89 -8.08
C SER A 17 10.19 15.27 -7.44
N TRP A 18 10.97 14.27 -7.04
CA TRP A 18 12.25 14.46 -6.37
C TRP A 18 13.30 13.45 -6.85
N TRP A 19 14.56 13.88 -6.85
CA TRP A 19 15.72 13.03 -7.14
C TRP A 19 16.73 13.20 -6.01
N PRO A 20 17.12 12.12 -5.32
CA PRO A 20 17.94 12.25 -4.12
C PRO A 20 19.37 12.66 -4.44
N ILE A 21 19.93 13.51 -3.58
CA ILE A 21 21.37 13.81 -3.56
C ILE A 21 22.05 12.66 -2.82
N LEU A 22 22.92 11.91 -3.51
CA LEU A 22 23.55 10.71 -2.91
C LEU A 22 24.42 11.05 -1.70
N GLU A 23 25.10 12.19 -1.73
CA GLU A 23 25.94 12.67 -0.62
C GLU A 23 25.12 12.84 0.67
N ASP A 24 23.93 13.42 0.58
CA ASP A 24 23.02 13.58 1.72
C ASP A 24 22.60 12.23 2.33
N LEU A 25 22.35 11.22 1.47
CA LEU A 25 22.01 9.87 1.90
C LEU A 25 23.20 9.21 2.62
N TYR A 26 24.41 9.35 2.09
CA TYR A 26 25.63 8.81 2.70
C TYR A 26 25.95 9.48 4.03
N GLN A 27 25.83 10.81 4.12
CA GLN A 27 26.00 11.55 5.37
C GLN A 27 24.98 11.15 6.44
N SER A 28 23.79 10.70 6.01
CA SER A 28 22.75 10.16 6.91
C SER A 28 22.83 8.65 7.13
N ASN A 29 23.93 7.99 6.73
CA ASN A 29 24.16 6.55 6.86
C ASN A 29 23.04 5.69 6.21
N ILE A 30 22.46 6.17 5.11
CA ILE A 30 21.45 5.42 4.35
C ILE A 30 22.17 4.63 3.25
N PRO A 31 22.15 3.28 3.28
CA PRO A 31 22.77 2.48 2.24
C PRO A 31 22.02 2.64 0.91
N VAL A 32 22.77 2.81 -0.18
CA VAL A 32 22.23 2.93 -1.53
C VAL A 32 22.75 1.78 -2.39
N TYR A 33 21.84 0.95 -2.88
CA TYR A 33 22.13 -0.09 -3.85
C TYR A 33 22.09 0.50 -5.26
N ARG A 34 23.17 0.35 -6.03
CA ARG A 34 23.27 0.86 -7.39
C ARG A 34 23.77 -0.22 -8.33
N PHE A 35 23.05 -0.45 -9.43
CA PHE A 35 23.37 -1.47 -10.42
C PHE A 35 22.86 -1.04 -11.81
N ILE A 36 23.27 -1.79 -12.84
CA ILE A 36 22.79 -1.64 -14.22
C ILE A 36 21.88 -2.82 -14.54
N GLN A 37 20.66 -2.55 -14.98
CA GLN A 37 19.76 -3.55 -15.56
C GLN A 37 20.04 -3.64 -17.07
N ARG A 38 20.50 -4.79 -17.56
CA ARG A 38 20.75 -5.03 -18.98
C ARG A 38 19.47 -5.52 -19.68
N PRO A 39 19.41 -5.46 -21.03
CA PRO A 39 18.30 -6.03 -21.78
C PRO A 39 18.09 -7.51 -21.41
N GLY A 40 16.88 -7.88 -21.01
CA GLY A 40 16.53 -9.22 -20.56
C GLY A 40 16.61 -9.45 -19.04
N ASP A 41 17.27 -8.56 -18.28
CA ASP A 41 17.31 -8.66 -16.82
C ASP A 41 15.95 -8.30 -16.20
N LEU A 42 15.52 -9.08 -15.21
CA LEU A 42 14.34 -8.78 -14.40
C LEU A 42 14.75 -8.21 -13.04
N VAL A 43 14.15 -7.10 -12.65
CA VAL A 43 14.36 -6.47 -11.34
C VAL A 43 13.16 -6.74 -10.44
N TRP A 44 13.40 -7.38 -9.30
CA TRP A 44 12.40 -7.53 -8.24
C TRP A 44 12.57 -6.44 -7.19
N ILE A 45 11.59 -5.56 -7.08
CA ILE A 45 11.56 -4.51 -6.06
C ILE A 45 10.73 -5.01 -4.89
N ASN A 46 11.36 -5.27 -3.75
CA ASN A 46 10.65 -5.81 -2.58
C ASN A 46 9.75 -4.76 -1.93
N ALA A 47 8.78 -5.21 -1.13
CA ALA A 47 7.78 -4.36 -0.48
C ALA A 47 8.41 -3.17 0.25
N GLY A 48 7.94 -1.95 -0.05
CA GLY A 48 8.38 -0.72 0.60
C GLY A 48 9.76 -0.18 0.17
N THR A 49 10.47 -0.84 -0.74
CA THR A 49 11.79 -0.37 -1.19
C THR A 49 11.67 0.94 -1.96
N VAL A 50 12.29 2.00 -1.43
CA VAL A 50 12.40 3.30 -2.11
C VAL A 50 13.41 3.18 -3.25
N HIS A 51 13.03 3.63 -4.44
CA HIS A 51 13.87 3.50 -5.63
C HIS A 51 13.61 4.64 -6.62
N TRP A 52 14.61 4.89 -7.47
CA TRP A 52 14.58 5.81 -8.59
C TRP A 52 15.39 5.21 -9.73
N VAL A 53 15.03 5.51 -10.97
CA VAL A 53 15.59 4.84 -12.16
C VAL A 53 15.90 5.87 -13.24
N GLN A 54 16.98 5.64 -13.98
CA GLN A 54 17.36 6.44 -15.14
C GLN A 54 17.77 5.52 -16.29
N ALA A 55 17.29 5.81 -17.50
CA ALA A 55 17.77 5.16 -18.71
C ALA A 55 19.16 5.69 -19.07
N THR A 56 20.12 4.77 -19.30
CA THR A 56 21.47 5.12 -19.76
C THR A 56 21.60 5.17 -21.28
N GLY A 57 20.63 4.61 -22.00
CA GLY A 57 20.52 4.63 -23.46
C GLY A 57 19.06 4.51 -23.90
N TRP A 58 18.82 4.25 -25.19
CA TRP A 58 17.46 4.04 -25.70
C TRP A 58 16.97 2.63 -25.38
N CYS A 59 15.92 2.53 -24.59
CA CYS A 59 15.34 1.26 -24.18
C CYS A 59 13.84 1.37 -23.92
N ASN A 60 13.18 0.21 -23.88
CA ASN A 60 11.80 0.06 -23.47
C ASN A 60 11.76 -0.84 -22.22
N ASN A 61 10.84 -0.57 -21.31
CA ASN A 61 10.62 -1.38 -20.11
C ASN A 61 9.13 -1.70 -19.97
N ILE A 62 8.84 -2.86 -19.39
CA ILE A 62 7.50 -3.24 -18.92
C ILE A 62 7.56 -3.48 -17.41
N ALA A 63 6.51 -3.09 -16.69
CA ALA A 63 6.46 -3.23 -15.24
C ALA A 63 5.02 -3.47 -14.76
N TRP A 64 4.89 -4.20 -13.66
CA TRP A 64 3.64 -4.40 -12.94
C TRP A 64 3.93 -4.66 -11.46
N ASN A 65 2.91 -4.52 -10.62
CA ASN A 65 3.01 -4.82 -9.20
C ASN A 65 2.48 -6.22 -8.91
N VAL A 66 3.05 -6.87 -7.90
CA VAL A 66 2.57 -8.14 -7.35
C VAL A 66 2.55 -8.03 -5.82
N GLY A 67 1.63 -8.74 -5.17
CA GLY A 67 1.53 -8.80 -3.71
C GLY A 67 1.70 -10.23 -3.21
N PRO A 68 2.93 -10.67 -2.87
CA PRO A 68 3.15 -11.97 -2.27
C PRO A 68 2.31 -12.17 -1.01
N LEU A 69 1.82 -13.39 -0.78
CA LEU A 69 1.06 -13.75 0.42
C LEU A 69 2.02 -13.98 1.60
N THR A 70 2.64 -12.90 2.08
CA THR A 70 3.55 -12.92 3.23
C THR A 70 3.12 -11.89 4.28
N ALA A 71 3.41 -12.16 5.55
CA ALA A 71 3.12 -11.23 6.64
C ALA A 71 3.75 -9.84 6.39
N TYR A 72 5.01 -9.81 5.93
CA TYR A 72 5.74 -8.58 5.64
C TYR A 72 5.06 -7.72 4.55
N GLN A 73 4.65 -8.34 3.43
CA GLN A 73 3.96 -7.62 2.36
C GLN A 73 2.62 -7.04 2.84
N TYR A 74 1.86 -7.83 3.60
CA TYR A 74 0.54 -7.42 4.10
C TYR A 74 0.65 -6.30 5.14
N GLN A 75 1.62 -6.42 6.07
CA GLN A 75 1.93 -5.40 7.06
C GLN A 75 2.25 -4.06 6.41
N LEU A 76 3.24 -4.01 5.51
CA LEU A 76 3.64 -2.75 4.87
C LEU A 76 2.53 -2.15 3.99
N ALA A 77 1.68 -2.99 3.40
CA ALA A 77 0.55 -2.53 2.62
C ALA A 77 -0.53 -1.87 3.51
N LEU A 78 -0.81 -2.43 4.69
CA LEU A 78 -1.71 -1.81 5.68
C LEU A 78 -1.11 -0.55 6.31
N GLU A 79 0.15 -0.57 6.70
CA GLU A 79 0.84 0.61 7.24
C GLU A 79 0.80 1.78 6.26
N ARG A 80 1.03 1.51 4.96
CA ARG A 80 0.89 2.53 3.92
C ARG A 80 -0.55 2.97 3.73
N TYR A 81 -1.52 2.06 3.80
CA TYR A 81 -2.94 2.37 3.66
C TYR A 81 -3.41 3.37 4.73
N GLU A 82 -3.04 3.13 5.99
CA GLU A 82 -3.35 4.03 7.11
C GLU A 82 -2.56 5.34 7.02
N TRP A 83 -1.27 5.29 6.65
CA TRP A 83 -0.47 6.50 6.48
C TRP A 83 -1.00 7.41 5.38
N ASN A 84 -1.48 6.83 4.28
CA ASN A 84 -2.11 7.55 3.19
C ASN A 84 -3.38 8.28 3.66
N GLU A 85 -4.20 7.65 4.50
CA GLU A 85 -5.38 8.30 5.10
C GLU A 85 -4.98 9.51 5.94
N VAL A 86 -3.96 9.38 6.81
CA VAL A 86 -3.41 10.48 7.61
C VAL A 86 -2.89 11.63 6.72
N LYS A 87 -2.34 11.30 5.56
CA LYS A 87 -1.80 12.27 4.59
C LYS A 87 -2.81 12.76 3.56
N ASN A 88 -4.07 12.35 3.64
CA ASN A 88 -5.11 12.64 2.64
C ASN A 88 -4.70 12.24 1.20
N VAL A 89 -3.95 11.14 1.08
CA VAL A 89 -3.55 10.54 -0.21
C VAL A 89 -4.44 9.34 -0.47
N LYS A 90 -4.96 9.21 -1.70
CA LYS A 90 -5.76 8.05 -2.07
C LYS A 90 -4.91 6.78 -2.13
N SER A 91 -5.24 5.79 -1.31
CA SER A 91 -4.74 4.43 -1.47
C SER A 91 -5.38 3.78 -2.70
N ILE A 92 -4.60 3.49 -3.74
CA ILE A 92 -5.12 2.85 -4.97
C ILE A 92 -5.50 1.38 -4.78
N VAL A 93 -4.88 0.72 -3.78
CA VAL A 93 -5.22 -0.65 -3.37
C VAL A 93 -6.22 -0.57 -2.20
N PRO A 94 -7.45 -1.07 -2.36
CA PRO A 94 -8.48 -1.00 -1.32
C PRO A 94 -8.24 -2.10 -0.28
N MET A 95 -7.33 -1.88 0.66
CA MET A 95 -6.81 -2.92 1.57
C MET A 95 -7.89 -3.66 2.36
N ILE A 96 -8.95 -2.97 2.80
CA ILE A 96 -10.06 -3.61 3.51
C ILE A 96 -10.81 -4.58 2.58
N HIS A 97 -11.12 -4.16 1.35
CA HIS A 97 -11.78 -5.01 0.35
C HIS A 97 -10.92 -6.21 -0.04
N VAL A 98 -9.62 -5.99 -0.27
CA VAL A 98 -8.65 -7.06 -0.57
C VAL A 98 -8.59 -8.07 0.57
N SER A 99 -8.52 -7.61 1.82
CA SER A 99 -8.44 -8.47 3.00
C SER A 99 -9.65 -9.40 3.14
N TRP A 100 -10.86 -8.87 2.92
CA TRP A 100 -12.09 -9.67 2.89
C TRP A 100 -12.10 -10.70 1.74
N ASN A 101 -11.61 -10.32 0.56
CA ASN A 101 -11.53 -11.25 -0.57
C ASN A 101 -10.54 -12.38 -0.29
N VAL A 102 -9.33 -12.07 0.17
CA VAL A 102 -8.29 -13.06 0.53
C VAL A 102 -8.82 -14.04 1.56
N ALA A 103 -9.48 -13.55 2.61
CA ALA A 103 -10.03 -14.40 3.66
C ALA A 103 -11.14 -15.35 3.18
N ARG A 104 -11.84 -15.00 2.09
CA ARG A 104 -12.91 -15.81 1.50
C ARG A 104 -12.40 -16.84 0.51
N THR A 105 -11.32 -16.54 -0.23
CA THR A 105 -10.91 -17.34 -1.38
C THR A 105 -9.58 -18.06 -1.20
N VAL A 106 -8.79 -17.69 -0.20
CA VAL A 106 -7.42 -18.23 0.00
C VAL A 106 -7.28 -18.86 1.37
N LYS A 107 -6.67 -20.05 1.42
CA LYS A 107 -6.25 -20.68 2.68
C LYS A 107 -4.89 -20.13 3.09
N ILE A 108 -4.83 -19.49 4.26
CA ILE A 108 -3.59 -18.93 4.81
C ILE A 108 -2.99 -19.92 5.81
N SER A 109 -1.79 -20.44 5.52
CA SER A 109 -1.04 -21.33 6.41
C SER A 109 -0.07 -20.58 7.32
N ASP A 110 0.45 -19.43 6.88
CA ASP A 110 1.35 -18.61 7.67
C ASP A 110 0.62 -17.98 8.87
N SER A 111 1.10 -18.27 10.08
CA SER A 111 0.43 -17.89 11.33
C SER A 111 0.35 -16.38 11.51
N ASP A 112 1.42 -15.66 11.13
CA ASP A 112 1.50 -14.23 11.36
C ASP A 112 0.64 -13.45 10.36
N LEU A 113 0.69 -13.82 9.08
CA LEU A 113 -0.22 -13.28 8.06
C LEU A 113 -1.69 -13.55 8.45
N TYR A 114 -2.00 -14.77 8.93
CA TYR A 114 -3.34 -15.11 9.38
C TYR A 114 -3.81 -14.20 10.51
N LYS A 115 -2.98 -13.98 11.53
CA LYS A 115 -3.30 -13.08 12.66
C LYS A 115 -3.54 -11.65 12.18
N MET A 116 -2.70 -11.14 11.29
CA MET A 116 -2.82 -9.77 10.76
C MET A 116 -4.13 -9.59 9.98
N ILE A 117 -4.44 -10.51 9.05
CA ILE A 117 -5.69 -10.46 8.29
C ILE A 117 -6.88 -10.57 9.25
N LYS A 118 -6.87 -11.53 10.18
CA LYS A 118 -7.96 -11.71 11.15
C LYS A 118 -8.18 -10.47 12.00
N TYR A 119 -7.11 -9.80 12.42
CA TYR A 119 -7.19 -8.54 13.16
C TYR A 119 -7.83 -7.44 12.31
N CYS A 120 -7.37 -7.23 11.07
CA CYS A 120 -7.95 -6.26 10.14
C CYS A 120 -9.45 -6.49 9.93
N LEU A 121 -9.87 -7.75 9.72
CA LEU A 121 -11.28 -8.10 9.57
C LEU A 121 -12.09 -7.80 10.83
N MET A 122 -11.56 -8.16 12.01
CA MET A 122 -12.21 -7.86 13.28
C MET A 122 -12.44 -6.36 13.46
N GLN A 123 -11.44 -5.53 13.15
CA GLN A 123 -11.60 -4.07 13.21
C GLN A 123 -12.62 -3.57 12.19
N SER A 124 -12.58 -4.07 10.95
CA SER A 124 -13.55 -3.70 9.91
C SER A 124 -15.00 -4.03 10.33
N ILE A 125 -15.24 -5.21 10.92
CA ILE A 125 -16.57 -5.59 11.44
C ILE A 125 -17.02 -4.63 12.54
N LYS A 126 -16.15 -4.33 13.52
CA LYS A 126 -16.47 -3.42 14.62
C LYS A 126 -16.88 -2.04 14.11
N HIS A 127 -16.14 -1.48 13.15
CA HIS A 127 -16.48 -0.18 12.55
C HIS A 127 -17.84 -0.23 11.84
N CYS A 128 -18.09 -1.24 11.00
CA CYS A 128 -19.38 -1.42 10.32
C CYS A 128 -20.54 -1.56 11.32
N GLN A 129 -20.34 -2.30 12.41
CA GLN A 129 -21.35 -2.49 13.45
C GLN A 129 -21.67 -1.17 14.16
N VAL A 130 -20.66 -0.45 14.65
CA VAL A 130 -20.85 0.84 15.34
C VAL A 130 -21.51 1.86 14.42
N GLN A 131 -21.10 1.95 13.16
CA GLN A 131 -21.69 2.85 12.17
C GLN A 131 -23.16 2.51 11.92
N ARG A 132 -23.47 1.22 11.71
CA ARG A 132 -24.85 0.75 11.52
C ARG A 132 -25.73 1.06 12.73
N GLU A 133 -25.26 0.80 13.94
CA GLU A 133 -25.99 1.11 15.18
C GLU A 133 -26.24 2.61 15.36
N SER A 134 -25.27 3.46 15.00
CA SER A 134 -25.43 4.92 15.02
C SER A 134 -26.50 5.40 14.02
N LEU A 135 -26.49 4.88 12.79
CA LEU A 135 -27.48 5.21 11.76
C LEU A 135 -28.89 4.77 12.17
N ILE A 136 -29.03 3.57 12.75
CA ILE A 136 -30.31 3.08 13.25
C ILE A 136 -30.84 3.96 14.39
N ARG A 137 -29.98 4.33 15.36
CA ARG A 137 -30.35 5.21 16.47
C ARG A 137 -30.80 6.60 16.03
N SER A 138 -30.27 7.09 14.91
CA SER A 138 -30.66 8.39 14.33
C SER A 138 -31.84 8.31 13.35
N GLY A 139 -32.49 7.15 13.23
CA GLY A 139 -33.65 6.95 12.36
C GLY A 139 -33.32 6.97 10.86
N LYS A 140 -32.05 6.78 10.48
CA LYS A 140 -31.64 6.75 9.07
C LYS A 140 -31.95 5.38 8.45
N LYS A 141 -32.69 5.39 7.33
CA LYS A 141 -32.98 4.17 6.56
C LYS A 141 -31.69 3.62 5.93
N ILE A 142 -31.44 2.33 6.12
CA ILE A 142 -30.37 1.58 5.45
C ILE A 142 -31.02 0.59 4.49
N ALA A 143 -30.76 0.74 3.19
CA ALA A 143 -31.19 -0.22 2.18
C ALA A 143 -30.09 -1.23 1.90
N TYR A 144 -30.45 -2.50 1.76
CA TYR A 144 -29.48 -3.53 1.35
C TYR A 144 -29.23 -3.43 -0.15
N GLN A 145 -27.96 -3.25 -0.52
CA GLN A 145 -27.48 -3.36 -1.88
C GLN A 145 -26.36 -4.41 -1.90
N GLY A 146 -26.66 -5.57 -2.47
CA GLY A 146 -25.69 -6.64 -2.64
C GLY A 146 -24.63 -6.27 -3.67
N ARG A 147 -23.42 -6.82 -3.49
CA ARG A 147 -22.33 -6.68 -4.47
C ARG A 147 -22.60 -7.53 -5.70
N VAL A 148 -22.21 -7.04 -6.87
CA VAL A 148 -22.21 -7.83 -8.12
C VAL A 148 -20.81 -8.35 -8.45
N LYS A 149 -20.73 -9.32 -9.37
CA LYS A 149 -19.45 -9.86 -9.83
C LYS A 149 -18.63 -8.75 -10.49
N ASP A 150 -17.32 -8.75 -10.24
CA ASP A 150 -16.35 -7.82 -10.83
C ASP A 150 -16.58 -6.34 -10.48
N GLU A 151 -17.43 -6.06 -9.48
CA GLU A 151 -17.66 -4.72 -8.99
C GLU A 151 -16.40 -4.15 -8.30
N PRO A 152 -15.99 -2.90 -8.59
CA PRO A 152 -14.82 -2.28 -7.95
C PRO A 152 -15.10 -1.90 -6.50
N ALA A 153 -14.05 -1.66 -5.71
CA ALA A 153 -14.20 -1.02 -4.40
C ALA A 153 -14.55 0.47 -4.57
N TYR A 154 -15.26 1.03 -3.60
CA TYR A 154 -15.65 2.44 -3.61
C TYR A 154 -14.70 3.30 -2.75
N TYR A 155 -14.61 4.57 -3.12
CA TYR A 155 -13.89 5.61 -2.38
C TYR A 155 -14.83 6.79 -2.15
N CYS A 156 -14.62 7.52 -1.06
CA CYS A 156 -15.30 8.79 -0.79
C CYS A 156 -14.89 9.86 -1.82
#